data_AF-T1H0P5-F1
#
_entry.id   AF-T1H0P5-F1
#
_cell.length_a   1.000
_cell.length_b   1.000
_cell.length_c   1.000
_cell.angle_alpha   90.00
_cell.angle_beta   90.00
_cell.angle_gamma   90.00
#
_symmetry.space_group_name_H-M   'P 1'
#
loop_
_entity.id
_entity.type
_entity.pdbx_description
1 polymer ?
#
loop_
_entity_poly.entity_id
_entity_poly.type
_entity_poly.pdbx_seq_one_letter_code
_entity_poly.pdbx_strand_id
1 'polypeptide(L)'
;MIELQMTSTNLDFWLLSRNQSIVSVSPGMQNVFEDRLKDLEAPYDIDDLISNDENCSINGEYYINSIAARYPEYVRLEIMGYSTEGRAIPGISISIHGHHRERKIAYIQGGAHGREWICTPTILYTVSEILANIHAFRSILSDTRLYFVPLVNPDGYEYTHTV
;
A
#
# COMPACT_ATOMS: atom_id res chain seq x y z
N MET A 1 6.75 18.85 -7.55
CA MET A 1 5.65 18.34 -6.73
C MET A 1 5.12 19.55 -5.98
N ILE A 2 3.92 20.02 -6.30
CA ILE A 2 3.34 21.17 -5.58
C ILE A 2 2.79 20.56 -4.30
N GLU A 3 3.46 20.84 -3.18
CA GLU A 3 2.99 20.49 -1.85
C GLU A 3 1.83 21.44 -1.55
N LEU A 4 0.62 21.04 -1.95
CA LEU A 4 -0.60 21.71 -1.52
C LEU A 4 -0.79 21.36 -0.05
N GLN A 5 -0.19 22.16 0.85
CA GLN A 5 -0.60 22.16 2.25
C GLN A 5 -2.05 22.65 2.31
N MET A 6 -3.00 21.72 2.19
CA MET A 6 -4.39 22.00 2.46
C MET A 6 -4.53 22.10 3.97
N THR A 7 -4.54 23.32 4.50
CA THR A 7 -4.84 23.59 5.92
C THR A 7 -6.32 23.32 6.25
N SER A 8 -7.11 22.87 5.28
CA SER A 8 -8.53 22.54 5.42
C SER A 8 -8.70 21.03 5.35
N THR A 9 -9.19 20.42 6.43
CA THR A 9 -9.60 19.00 6.48
C THR A 9 -10.89 18.73 5.69
N ASN A 10 -11.47 19.75 5.05
CA ASN A 10 -12.76 19.65 4.37
C ASN A 10 -12.65 19.29 2.89
N LEU A 11 -11.45 19.29 2.31
CA LEU A 11 -11.18 18.90 0.94
C LEU A 11 -10.00 17.94 0.93
N ASP A 12 -10.16 16.78 0.30
CA ASP A 12 -9.11 15.80 0.15
C ASP A 12 -9.05 15.28 -1.29
N PHE A 13 -7.90 15.45 -1.93
CA PHE A 13 -7.70 15.09 -3.33
C PHE A 13 -7.24 13.64 -3.42
N TRP A 14 -8.06 12.81 -4.06
CA TRP A 14 -7.78 11.41 -4.37
C TRP A 14 -6.93 11.28 -5.63
N LEU A 15 -7.22 12.11 -6.63
CA LEU A 15 -6.46 12.17 -7.87
C LEU A 15 -6.25 13.63 -8.24
N LEU A 16 -5.00 13.98 -8.57
CA LEU A 16 -4.66 15.28 -9.12
C LEU A 16 -3.92 15.07 -10.43
N SER A 17 -4.63 15.25 -11.55
CA SER A 17 -4.06 15.17 -12.89
C SER A 17 -4.28 16.48 -13.65
N ARG A 18 -3.63 16.62 -14.81
CA ARG A 18 -3.75 17.86 -15.62
C ARG A 18 -5.17 18.11 -16.14
N ASN A 19 -5.95 17.05 -16.36
CA ASN A 19 -7.23 17.14 -17.05
C ASN A 19 -8.42 16.73 -16.18
N GLN A 20 -8.16 16.12 -15.01
CA GLN A 20 -9.20 15.66 -14.10
C GLN A 20 -8.65 15.61 -12.68
N SER A 21 -9.48 16.02 -11.72
CA SER A 21 -9.22 15.80 -10.30
C SER A 21 -10.39 15.05 -9.69
N ILE A 22 -10.08 14.19 -8.73
CA ILE A 22 -11.08 13.52 -7.89
C ILE A 22 -10.86 14.07 -6.48
N VAL A 23 -11.91 14.62 -5.89
CA VAL A 23 -11.86 15.28 -4.59
C VAL A 23 -13.04 14.82 -3.74
N SER A 24 -12.77 14.44 -2.50
CA SER A 24 -13.81 14.29 -1.49
C SER A 24 -13.98 15.61 -0.74
N VAL A 25 -15.24 16.01 -0.56
CA VAL A 25 -15.63 17.25 0.11
C VAL A 25 -16.41 16.89 1.37
N SER A 26 -16.11 17.54 2.49
CA SER A 26 -16.88 17.31 3.71
C SER A 26 -18.32 17.79 3.54
N PRO A 27 -19.31 17.13 4.16
CA PRO A 27 -20.72 17.51 4.00
C PRO A 27 -21.01 18.99 4.33
N GLY A 28 -20.31 19.55 5.32
CA GLY A 28 -20.47 20.96 5.71
C GLY A 28 -19.93 21.97 4.70
N MET A 29 -19.03 21.55 3.80
CA MET A 29 -18.43 22.41 2.77
C MET A 29 -18.94 22.13 1.36
N GLN A 30 -19.78 21.12 1.17
CA GLN A 30 -20.27 20.70 -0.15
C GLN A 30 -20.90 21.87 -0.92
N ASN A 31 -21.90 22.55 -0.35
CA ASN A 31 -22.58 23.66 -1.02
C ASN A 31 -21.61 24.79 -1.40
N VAL A 32 -20.69 25.14 -0.49
CA VAL A 32 -19.70 26.21 -0.72
C VAL A 32 -18.75 25.84 -1.86
N PHE A 33 -18.35 24.57 -1.93
CA PHE A 33 -17.47 24.08 -2.98
C PHE A 33 -18.18 24.02 -4.33
N GLU A 34 -19.41 23.50 -4.38
CA GLU A 34 -20.21 23.45 -5.60
C GLU A 34 -20.54 24.84 -6.14
N ASP A 35 -20.87 25.80 -5.29
CA ASP A 35 -21.09 27.19 -5.71
C ASP A 35 -19.82 27.81 -6.30
N ARG A 36 -18.66 27.51 -5.72
CA ARG A 36 -17.38 27.96 -6.29
C ARG A 36 -17.09 27.32 -7.64
N LEU A 37 -17.45 26.05 -7.85
CA LEU A 37 -17.31 25.41 -9.16
C LEU A 37 -18.21 26.06 -10.21
N LYS A 38 -19.44 26.44 -9.84
CA LYS A 38 -20.36 27.19 -10.71
C LYS A 38 -19.81 28.56 -11.10
N ASP A 39 -19.29 29.32 -10.13
CA ASP A 39 -18.66 30.63 -10.37
C ASP A 39 -17.48 30.55 -11.35
N LEU A 40 -16.77 29.42 -11.34
CA LEU A 40 -15.62 29.17 -12.21
C LEU A 40 -16.00 28.52 -13.54
N GLU A 41 -17.29 28.23 -13.76
CA GLU A 41 -17.78 27.44 -14.90
C GLU A 41 -17.05 26.10 -15.05
N ALA A 42 -16.63 25.51 -13.92
CA ALA A 42 -15.89 24.27 -13.88
C ALA A 42 -16.85 23.06 -13.95
N PRO A 43 -16.73 22.16 -14.94
CA PRO A 43 -17.57 20.97 -15.02
C PRO A 43 -17.24 20.00 -13.89
N TYR A 44 -18.27 19.37 -13.31
CA TYR A 44 -18.11 18.37 -12.26
C TYR A 44 -19.24 17.34 -12.28
N ASP A 45 -18.95 16.15 -11.77
CA ASP A 45 -19.91 15.09 -11.49
C ASP A 45 -19.80 14.71 -10.00
N ILE A 46 -20.89 14.22 -9.41
CA ILE A 46 -20.95 13.75 -8.02
C ILE A 46 -21.17 12.24 -8.04
N ASP A 47 -20.39 11.52 -7.23
CA ASP A 47 -20.54 10.08 -7.02
C ASP A 47 -20.47 9.77 -5.52
N ASP A 48 -21.13 8.70 -5.10
CA ASP A 48 -21.08 8.24 -3.72
C ASP A 48 -19.72 7.58 -3.43
N LEU A 49 -19.09 7.95 -2.31
CA LEU A 49 -17.72 7.51 -1.99
C LEU A 49 -17.60 6.00 -1.75
N ILE A 50 -18.67 5.31 -1.35
CA ILE A 50 -18.65 3.89 -0.98
C ILE A 50 -19.95 3.23 -1.42
N SER A 51 -19.89 2.37 -2.43
CA SER A 51 -20.87 1.28 -2.59
C SER A 51 -20.42 0.12 -1.71
N ASN A 52 -21.32 -0.41 -0.86
CA ASN A 52 -21.06 -1.51 0.09
C ASN A 52 -20.17 -2.61 -0.50
N ASP A 53 -18.86 -2.56 -0.23
CA ASP A 53 -17.92 -3.61 -0.59
C ASP A 53 -17.38 -4.24 0.68
N GLU A 54 -17.33 -5.56 0.70
CA GLU A 54 -17.05 -6.34 1.90
C GLU A 54 -15.59 -6.15 2.35
N ASN A 55 -15.41 -5.84 3.64
CA ASN A 55 -14.10 -5.72 4.27
C ASN A 55 -13.27 -7.01 4.11
N CYS A 56 -12.36 -7.04 3.13
CA CYS A 56 -11.33 -8.07 3.03
C CYS A 56 -10.16 -7.72 3.96
N SER A 57 -10.36 -7.89 5.27
CA SER A 57 -9.24 -7.79 6.21
C SER A 57 -8.45 -9.08 6.20
N ILE A 58 -7.38 -9.13 5.42
CA ILE A 58 -6.35 -10.13 5.59
C ILE A 58 -5.46 -9.69 6.75
N ASN A 59 -5.40 -10.49 7.83
CA ASN A 59 -4.43 -10.26 8.89
C ASN A 59 -3.02 -10.57 8.33
N GLY A 60 -2.35 -9.54 7.81
CA GLY A 60 -1.07 -9.66 7.11
C GLY A 60 0.01 -10.37 7.95
N GLU A 61 0.00 -10.18 9.27
CA GLU A 61 0.98 -10.80 10.18
C GLU A 61 0.85 -12.33 10.24
N TYR A 62 -0.37 -12.87 10.35
CA TYR A 62 -0.59 -14.32 10.29
C TYR A 62 -0.17 -14.89 8.94
N TYR A 63 -0.46 -14.17 7.86
CA TYR A 63 -0.12 -14.61 6.52
C TYR A 63 1.39 -14.67 6.29
N ILE A 64 2.12 -13.63 6.68
CA ILE A 64 3.59 -13.55 6.55
C ILE A 64 4.27 -14.69 7.31
N ASN A 65 3.86 -14.95 8.55
CA ASN A 65 4.36 -16.07 9.34
C ASN A 65 4.07 -17.42 8.68
N SER A 66 2.88 -17.60 8.10
CA SER A 66 2.50 -18.84 7.42
C SER A 66 3.34 -19.11 6.16
N ILE A 67 3.68 -18.07 5.40
CA ILE A 67 4.50 -18.20 4.19
C ILE A 67 5.93 -18.58 4.54
N ALA A 68 6.52 -17.93 5.55
CA ALA A 68 7.88 -18.26 5.97
C ALA A 68 8.01 -19.69 6.49
N ALA A 69 7.00 -20.17 7.22
CA ALA A 69 6.94 -21.55 7.69
C ALA A 69 6.78 -22.56 6.54
N ARG A 70 6.07 -22.18 5.46
CA ARG A 70 5.84 -23.05 4.29
C ARG A 70 7.04 -23.12 3.35
N TYR A 71 7.79 -22.04 3.21
CA TYR A 71 8.93 -21.93 2.28
C TYR A 71 10.24 -21.50 2.97
N PRO A 72 10.69 -22.18 4.05
CA PRO A 72 11.83 -21.73 4.86
C PRO A 72 13.17 -21.75 4.11
N GLU A 73 13.23 -22.47 3.00
CA GLU A 73 14.41 -22.56 2.12
C GLU A 73 14.59 -21.34 1.20
N TYR A 74 13.52 -20.58 0.93
CA TYR A 74 13.54 -19.41 0.05
C TYR A 74 13.25 -18.11 0.79
N VAL A 75 12.48 -18.18 1.88
CA VAL A 75 11.89 -17.03 2.55
C VAL A 75 12.59 -16.71 3.86
N ARG A 76 12.80 -15.42 4.13
CA ARG A 76 13.15 -14.92 5.45
C ARG A 76 12.23 -13.79 5.86
N LEU A 77 11.90 -13.77 7.15
CA LEU A 77 11.21 -12.67 7.78
C LEU A 77 12.22 -11.77 8.47
N GLU A 78 12.06 -10.47 8.26
CA GLU A 78 12.92 -9.44 8.82
C GLU A 78 12.02 -8.32 9.35
N ILE A 79 12.41 -7.72 10.47
CA ILE A 79 11.80 -6.46 10.91
C ILE A 79 12.62 -5.34 10.28
N MET A 80 11.98 -4.61 9.37
CA MET A 80 12.62 -3.52 8.61
C MET A 80 12.76 -2.26 9.46
N GLY A 81 11.98 -2.16 10.53
CA GLY A 81 11.98 -1.04 11.46
C GLY A 81 10.72 -1.04 12.31
N TYR A 82 10.51 0.09 12.99
CA TYR A 82 9.32 0.36 13.78
C TYR A 82 8.74 1.70 13.35
N SER A 83 7.41 1.79 13.38
CA SER A 83 6.68 3.03 13.11
C SER A 83 6.81 4.02 14.27
N THR A 84 6.23 5.22 14.10
CA THR A 84 6.25 6.27 15.12
C THR A 84 5.52 5.82 16.40
N GLU A 85 4.42 5.09 16.26
CA GLU A 85 3.68 4.52 17.40
C GLU A 85 4.25 3.16 17.87
N GLY A 86 5.39 2.73 17.33
CA GLY A 86 6.12 1.54 17.78
C GLY A 86 5.62 0.22 17.20
N ARG A 87 4.80 0.22 16.14
CA ARG A 87 4.39 -0.99 15.43
C ARG A 87 5.55 -1.52 14.59
N ALA A 88 5.77 -2.83 14.61
CA ALA A 88 6.80 -3.46 13.79
C ALA A 88 6.44 -3.36 12.30
N ILE A 89 7.44 -3.16 11.44
CA ILE A 89 7.30 -3.13 9.99
C ILE A 89 7.89 -4.43 9.43
N PRO A 90 7.07 -5.47 9.18
CA PRO A 90 7.55 -6.75 8.70
C PRO A 90 7.93 -6.69 7.22
N GLY A 91 9.08 -7.29 6.89
CA GLY A 91 9.56 -7.52 5.55
C GLY A 91 9.76 -9.02 5.26
N ILE A 92 9.61 -9.38 3.99
CA ILE A 92 9.82 -10.73 3.46
C ILE A 92 10.94 -10.66 2.43
N SER A 93 11.97 -11.48 2.57
CA SER A 93 12.99 -11.62 1.52
C SER A 93 12.93 -13.00 0.85
N ILE A 94 13.06 -13.02 -0.49
CA ILE A 94 13.04 -14.23 -1.32
C ILE A 94 14.35 -14.33 -2.12
N SER A 95 15.03 -15.48 -2.04
CA SER A 95 16.21 -15.81 -2.87
C SER A 95 16.46 -17.32 -2.96
N ILE A 96 17.16 -17.79 -3.99
CA ILE A 96 17.50 -19.23 -4.17
C ILE A 96 19.01 -19.49 -4.01
N HIS A 97 19.43 -20.66 -3.51
CA HIS A 97 20.85 -21.02 -3.22
C HIS A 97 21.45 -20.33 -1.98
N GLY A 98 20.64 -20.08 -0.96
CA GLY A 98 21.11 -19.62 0.35
C GLY A 98 21.45 -18.13 0.42
N HIS A 99 21.43 -17.60 1.66
CA HIS A 99 21.45 -16.15 1.91
C HIS A 99 22.86 -15.54 2.01
N HIS A 100 23.90 -16.37 2.05
CA HIS A 100 25.28 -15.96 2.34
C HIS A 100 26.05 -15.38 1.15
N ARG A 101 25.43 -15.31 -0.04
CA ARG A 101 26.02 -14.69 -1.22
C ARG A 101 25.54 -13.25 -1.35
N GLU A 102 26.45 -12.32 -1.62
CA GLU A 102 26.11 -10.97 -2.06
C GLU A 102 25.36 -11.03 -3.40
N ARG A 103 24.25 -10.30 -3.48
CA ARG A 103 23.32 -10.30 -4.60
C ARG A 103 22.86 -8.88 -4.86
N LYS A 104 22.36 -8.65 -6.07
CA LYS A 104 21.56 -7.45 -6.33
C LYS A 104 20.31 -7.47 -5.45
N ILE A 105 19.84 -6.31 -5.07
CA ILE A 105 18.63 -6.16 -4.26
C ILE A 105 17.57 -5.46 -5.11
N ALA A 106 16.37 -6.04 -5.14
CA ALA A 106 15.17 -5.33 -5.54
C ALA A 106 14.28 -5.17 -4.30
N TYR A 107 13.84 -3.94 -4.04
CA TYR A 107 13.00 -3.60 -2.90
C TYR A 107 11.64 -3.15 -3.41
N ILE A 108 10.59 -3.85 -2.99
CA ILE A 108 9.20 -3.59 -3.35
C ILE A 108 8.44 -3.30 -2.07
N GLN A 109 7.74 -2.17 -2.01
CA GLN A 109 6.97 -1.76 -0.85
C GLN A 109 5.57 -1.29 -1.23
N GLY A 110 4.69 -1.28 -0.23
CA GLY A 110 3.32 -0.79 -0.35
C GLY A 110 2.83 -0.21 0.97
N GLY A 111 1.64 0.38 0.92
CA GLY A 111 1.00 0.96 2.10
C GLY A 111 1.83 2.10 2.71
N ALA A 112 2.45 2.93 1.88
CA ALA A 112 3.10 4.16 2.34
C ALA A 112 2.05 5.23 2.69
N HIS A 113 0.99 5.31 1.89
CA HIS A 113 -0.21 6.05 2.21
C HIS A 113 -1.23 5.11 2.86
N GLY A 114 -1.69 5.45 4.08
CA GLY A 114 -2.55 4.57 4.88
C GLY A 114 -3.85 4.15 4.20
N ARG A 115 -4.39 5.00 3.32
CA ARG A 115 -5.66 4.77 2.58
C ARG A 115 -5.52 3.96 1.29
N GLU A 116 -4.31 3.65 0.83
CA GLU A 116 -4.10 2.86 -0.39
C GLU A 116 -4.15 1.36 -0.07
N TRP A 117 -5.29 0.90 0.45
CA TRP A 117 -5.45 -0.42 1.08
C TRP A 117 -5.10 -1.59 0.18
N ILE A 118 -5.32 -1.45 -1.13
CA ILE A 118 -5.05 -2.50 -2.12
C ILE A 118 -3.55 -2.85 -2.24
N CYS A 119 -2.64 -1.96 -1.83
CA CYS A 119 -1.20 -2.19 -1.94
C CYS A 119 -0.71 -3.38 -1.10
N THR A 120 -1.16 -3.48 0.15
CA THR A 120 -0.77 -4.55 1.08
C THR A 120 -1.12 -5.96 0.55
N PRO A 121 -2.40 -6.27 0.20
CA PRO A 121 -2.75 -7.57 -0.37
C PRO A 121 -2.09 -7.82 -1.73
N THR A 122 -1.88 -6.79 -2.56
CA THR A 122 -1.21 -6.94 -3.86
C THR A 122 0.23 -7.44 -3.69
N ILE A 123 0.97 -6.90 -2.72
CA ILE A 123 2.34 -7.34 -2.44
C ILE A 123 2.35 -8.75 -1.88
N LEU A 124 1.46 -9.06 -0.94
CA LEU A 124 1.35 -10.40 -0.37
C LEU A 124 0.97 -11.45 -1.41
N TYR A 125 0.05 -11.10 -2.32
CA TYR A 125 -0.31 -11.93 -3.47
C TYR A 125 0.89 -12.16 -4.40
N THR A 126 1.64 -11.10 -4.71
CA THR A 126 2.87 -11.19 -5.54
C THR A 126 3.89 -12.16 -4.91
N VAL A 127 4.08 -12.09 -3.59
CA VAL A 127 4.95 -13.03 -2.87
C VAL A 127 4.45 -14.46 -3.02
N SER A 128 3.15 -14.71 -2.87
CA SER A 128 2.58 -16.04 -3.07
C SER A 128 2.76 -16.56 -4.49
N GLU A 129 2.52 -15.74 -5.51
CA GLU A 129 2.66 -16.13 -6.91
C GLU A 129 4.12 -16.49 -7.24
N ILE A 130 5.08 -15.72 -6.73
CA ILE A 130 6.51 -16.02 -6.90
C ILE A 130 6.86 -17.35 -6.25
N LEU A 131 6.39 -17.62 -5.04
CA LEU A 131 6.72 -18.85 -4.31
C LEU A 131 6.02 -20.07 -4.90
N ALA A 132 4.76 -19.94 -5.32
CA ALA A 132 4.03 -21.01 -6.01
C ALA A 132 4.68 -21.38 -7.35
N ASN A 133 5.33 -20.41 -8.01
CA ASN A 133 5.96 -20.57 -9.32
C ASN A 133 7.48 -20.40 -9.28
N ILE A 134 8.14 -20.78 -8.17
CA ILE A 134 9.56 -20.45 -7.90
C ILE A 134 10.52 -20.80 -9.05
N HIS A 135 10.24 -21.89 -9.78
CA HIS A 135 11.04 -22.33 -10.92
C HIS A 135 10.98 -21.36 -12.11
N ALA A 136 9.83 -20.71 -12.35
CA ALA A 136 9.69 -19.70 -13.38
C ALA A 136 10.51 -18.44 -13.07
N PHE A 137 10.69 -18.13 -11.78
CA PHE A 137 11.47 -16.97 -11.29
C PHE A 137 12.95 -17.29 -11.03
N ARG A 138 13.41 -18.52 -11.32
CA ARG A 138 14.75 -19.00 -10.95
C ARG A 138 15.88 -18.12 -11.48
N SER A 139 15.76 -17.63 -12.71
CA SER A 139 16.78 -16.77 -13.34
C SER A 139 16.98 -15.47 -12.54
N ILE A 140 15.90 -14.80 -12.16
CA ILE A 140 15.93 -13.56 -11.38
C ILE A 140 16.44 -13.84 -9.96
N LEU A 141 15.88 -14.85 -9.31
CA LEU A 141 16.20 -15.17 -7.91
C LEU A 141 17.61 -15.72 -7.70
N SER A 142 18.29 -16.18 -8.76
CA SER A 142 19.68 -16.65 -8.69
C SER A 142 20.65 -15.52 -8.34
N ASP A 143 20.43 -14.34 -8.93
CA ASP A 143 21.35 -13.22 -8.84
C ASP A 143 20.78 -12.02 -8.08
N THR A 144 19.48 -12.05 -7.79
CA THR A 144 18.75 -10.98 -7.09
C THR A 144 18.06 -11.52 -5.85
N ARG A 145 18.14 -10.78 -4.74
CA ARG A 145 17.27 -10.95 -3.58
C ARG A 145 16.13 -9.95 -3.68
N LEU A 146 14.90 -10.46 -3.65
CA LEU A 146 13.71 -9.62 -3.64
C LEU A 146 13.31 -9.38 -2.19
N TYR A 147 13.15 -8.11 -1.81
CA TYR A 147 12.58 -7.68 -0.54
C TYR A 147 11.18 -7.13 -0.78
N PHE A 148 10.23 -7.60 0.00
CA PHE A 148 8.84 -7.17 -0.02
C PHE A 148 8.48 -6.62 1.35
N VAL A 149 8.01 -5.38 1.40
CA VAL A 149 7.51 -4.75 2.63
C VAL A 149 6.07 -4.32 2.38
N PRO A 150 5.09 -5.17 2.75
CA PRO A 150 3.70 -4.99 2.36
C PRO A 150 3.07 -3.70 2.90
N LEU A 151 3.47 -3.29 4.10
CA LEU A 151 2.89 -2.16 4.82
C LEU A 151 3.98 -1.37 5.53
N VAL A 152 4.41 -0.26 4.93
CA VAL A 152 5.47 0.60 5.51
C VAL A 152 4.93 1.69 6.44
N ASN A 153 3.65 2.01 6.35
CA ASN A 153 2.95 2.95 7.24
C ASN A 153 1.84 2.24 8.02
N PRO A 154 2.18 1.39 9.01
CA PRO A 154 1.18 0.67 9.79
C PRO A 154 0.31 1.59 10.65
N ASP A 155 0.85 2.73 11.11
CA ASP A 155 0.10 3.69 11.93
C ASP A 155 -1.00 4.37 11.11
N GLY A 156 -0.66 4.86 9.91
CA GLY A 156 -1.63 5.48 9.01
C GLY A 156 -2.68 4.49 8.50
N TYR A 157 -2.31 3.23 8.27
CA TYR A 157 -3.26 2.19 7.90
C TYR A 157 -4.22 1.86 9.03
N GLU A 158 -3.73 1.73 10.26
CA GLU A 158 -4.59 1.53 11.44
C GLU A 158 -5.55 2.70 11.63
N TYR A 159 -5.04 3.93 11.47
CA TYR A 159 -5.84 5.15 11.57
C TYR A 159 -7.04 5.12 10.61
N THR A 160 -6.87 4.66 9.37
CA THR A 160 -7.99 4.62 8.40
C THR A 160 -9.03 3.54 8.68
N HIS A 161 -8.76 2.58 9.57
CA HIS A 161 -9.69 1.48 9.89
C HIS A 161 -10.39 1.67 11.24
N THR A 162 -9.94 2.62 12.06
CA THR A 162 -10.38 2.79 13.45
C THR A 162 -11.02 4.14 13.73
N VAL A 163 -10.88 5.10 12.81
CA VAL A 163 -11.38 6.47 12.91
C VAL A 163 -12.28 6.77 11.73
#